data_AF-A0A4U0YGU6-F1
#
_entry.id   AF-A0A4U0YGU6-F1
#
_cell.length_a   1.000
_cell.length_b   1.000
_cell.length_c   1.000
_cell.angle_alpha   90.00
_cell.angle_beta   90.00
_cell.angle_gamma   90.00
#
_symmetry.space_group_name_H-M   'P 1'
#
loop_
_entity.id
_entity.type
_entity.pdbx_description
1 polymer ?
#
loop_
_entity_poly.entity_id
_entity_poly.type
_entity_poly.pdbx_seq_one_letter_code
_entity_poly.pdbx_strand_id
1 'polypeptide(L)'
;LPSITGHDVSGVVEAVGPGVTSFMPGDEVWYTPQIFDGPGSYAEYHVAAESIVGKKPPELSHLEAASLTLVGGTAWEALVVRAGLRVGESILVHGGAGGVGHVVIQLAKAMGARVFTTVREANFEFAR
;
A
#
# COMPACT_ATOMS: atom_id res chain seq x y z
N LEU A 1 -10.93 10.42 23.16
CA LEU A 1 -10.37 11.78 22.97
C LEU A 1 -10.09 11.97 21.49
N PRO A 2 -10.01 13.20 20.94
CA PRO A 2 -9.81 13.41 19.50
C PRO A 2 -8.47 12.84 19.01
N SER A 3 -8.41 12.44 17.74
CA SER A 3 -7.21 11.87 17.09
C SER A 3 -7.09 12.37 15.65
N ILE A 4 -5.85 12.56 15.19
CA ILE A 4 -5.55 12.68 13.76
C ILE A 4 -5.72 11.30 13.13
N THR A 5 -6.39 11.22 11.99
CA THR A 5 -6.64 9.98 11.24
C THR A 5 -5.80 9.94 9.95
N GLY A 6 -5.84 8.82 9.21
CA GLY A 6 -5.11 8.63 7.95
C GLY A 6 -4.00 7.60 8.08
N HIS A 7 -3.92 6.69 7.10
CA HIS A 7 -2.96 5.55 7.10
C HIS A 7 -2.27 5.35 5.76
N ASP A 8 -2.25 6.39 4.94
CA ASP A 8 -1.51 6.40 3.70
C ASP A 8 -0.72 7.71 3.60
N VAL A 9 0.54 7.60 3.20
CA VAL A 9 1.47 8.72 3.07
C VAL A 9 2.26 8.59 1.78
N SER A 10 2.35 9.71 1.06
CA SER A 10 3.39 9.97 0.09
C SER A 10 3.81 11.43 0.23
N GLY A 11 5.11 11.68 0.37
CA GLY A 11 5.63 13.02 0.63
C GLY A 11 7.13 13.09 0.48
N VAL A 12 7.73 14.15 1.03
CA VAL A 12 9.17 14.41 0.97
C VAL A 12 9.72 14.43 2.38
N VAL A 13 10.90 13.83 2.58
CA VAL A 13 11.60 13.91 3.87
C VAL A 13 12.01 15.35 4.12
N GLU A 14 11.47 15.95 5.18
CA GLU A 14 11.87 17.30 5.63
C GLU A 14 13.14 17.25 6.49
N ALA A 15 13.19 16.29 7.42
CA ALA A 15 14.29 16.13 8.37
C ALA A 15 14.45 14.66 8.77
N VAL A 16 15.64 14.30 9.23
CA VAL A 16 15.96 12.96 9.75
C VAL A 16 16.43 13.04 11.19
N GLY A 17 16.02 12.06 12.00
CA GLY A 17 16.46 11.94 13.39
C GLY A 17 17.84 11.29 13.52
N PRO A 18 18.46 11.34 14.72
CA PRO A 18 19.72 10.64 14.98
C PRO A 18 19.62 9.14 14.68
N GLY A 19 20.60 8.60 13.96
CA GLY A 19 20.69 7.17 13.65
C GLY A 19 19.94 6.73 12.38
N VAL A 20 19.15 7.60 11.75
CA VAL A 20 18.59 7.35 10.42
C VAL A 20 19.71 7.43 9.39
N THR A 21 19.80 6.42 8.52
CA THR A 21 20.89 6.30 7.52
C THR A 21 20.40 5.98 6.11
N SER A 22 19.14 5.56 5.97
CA SER A 22 18.54 5.11 4.71
C SER A 22 17.92 6.26 3.90
N PHE A 23 17.71 7.43 4.53
CA PHE A 23 17.03 8.58 3.96
C PHE A 23 17.73 9.89 4.30
N MET A 24 17.49 10.91 3.49
CA MET A 24 17.95 12.29 3.72
C MET A 24 16.87 13.30 3.31
N PRO A 25 16.95 14.56 3.81
CA PRO A 25 16.04 15.62 3.37
C PRO A 25 15.99 15.74 1.84
N GLY A 26 14.78 15.87 1.29
CA GLY A 26 14.52 15.91 -0.14
C GLY A 26 14.19 14.56 -0.80
N ASP A 27 14.37 13.43 -0.10
CA ASP A 27 13.95 12.12 -0.62
C ASP A 27 12.41 12.04 -0.73
N GLU A 28 11.91 11.61 -1.89
CA GLU A 28 10.49 11.27 -2.06
C GLU A 28 10.21 9.89 -1.48
N VAL A 29 9.29 9.83 -0.51
CA VAL A 29 8.99 8.64 0.28
C VAL A 29 7.50 8.35 0.34
N TRP A 30 7.17 7.10 0.67
CA TRP A 30 5.81 6.66 0.90
C TRP A 30 5.78 5.58 1.99
N TYR A 31 4.68 5.50 2.75
CA TYR A 31 4.48 4.48 3.79
C TYR A 31 3.05 4.45 4.31
N THR A 32 2.75 3.39 5.05
CA THR A 32 1.56 3.28 5.89
C THR A 32 1.95 3.53 7.34
N PRO A 33 1.45 4.60 7.99
CA PRO A 33 1.57 4.80 9.44
C PRO A 33 1.11 3.58 10.22
N GLN A 34 1.73 3.31 11.37
CA GLN A 34 1.33 2.20 12.22
C GLN A 34 -0.13 2.35 12.66
N ILE A 35 -0.93 1.33 12.40
CA ILE A 35 -2.35 1.32 12.74
C ILE A 35 -2.47 1.01 14.23
N PHE A 36 -3.11 1.91 14.98
CA PHE A 36 -3.27 1.88 16.44
C PHE A 36 -2.04 2.26 17.29
N ASP A 37 -0.95 2.69 16.68
CA ASP A 37 0.25 3.15 17.40
C ASP A 37 0.73 4.53 16.87
N GLY A 38 0.11 5.59 17.38
CA GLY A 38 0.46 6.97 17.06
C GLY A 38 -0.62 7.77 16.31
N PRO A 39 -0.33 9.03 15.96
CA PRO A 39 -1.23 9.87 15.17
C PRO A 39 -1.32 9.38 13.72
N GLY A 40 -2.46 9.65 13.07
CA GLY A 40 -2.60 9.41 11.62
C GLY A 40 -1.94 10.49 10.75
N SER A 41 -1.99 10.28 9.44
CA SER A 41 -1.28 11.08 8.44
C SER A 41 -1.99 12.33 7.92
N TYR A 42 -3.23 12.62 8.32
CA TYR A 42 -3.93 13.85 7.89
C TYR A 42 -3.41 15.10 8.61
N ALA A 43 -2.15 15.42 8.34
CA ALA A 43 -1.39 16.56 8.82
C ALA A 43 -0.33 16.94 7.77
N GLU A 44 0.19 18.17 7.84
CA GLU A 44 1.26 18.64 6.95
C GLU A 44 2.60 17.93 7.20
N TYR A 45 2.81 17.45 8.44
CA TYR A 45 4.00 16.71 8.86
C TYR A 45 3.60 15.47 9.64
N HIS A 46 4.36 14.38 9.44
CA HIS A 46 4.17 13.13 10.15
C HIS A 46 5.53 12.49 10.47
N VAL A 47 5.72 12.07 11.72
CA VAL A 47 6.95 11.41 12.17
C VAL A 47 6.78 9.90 12.00
N ALA A 48 7.71 9.26 11.29
CA ALA A 48 7.68 7.83 11.03
C ALA A 48 9.03 7.19 11.39
N ALA A 49 8.98 5.92 11.83
CA ALA A 49 10.16 5.12 12.01
C ALA A 49 10.78 4.77 10.65
N GLU A 50 12.11 4.84 10.52
CA GLU A 50 12.84 4.51 9.29
C GLU A 50 12.41 3.15 8.69
N SER A 51 12.13 2.17 9.54
CA SER A 51 11.82 0.78 9.15
C SER A 51 10.49 0.60 8.39
N ILE A 52 9.58 1.57 8.47
CA ILE A 52 8.29 1.50 7.75
C ILE A 52 8.27 2.37 6.49
N VAL A 53 9.34 3.14 6.27
CA VAL A 53 9.43 4.09 5.15
C VAL A 53 10.07 3.41 3.95
N GLY A 54 9.45 3.59 2.77
CA GLY A 54 10.04 3.21 1.49
C GLY A 54 10.28 4.44 0.60
N LYS A 55 11.14 4.29 -0.41
CA LYS A 55 11.22 5.28 -1.48
C LYS A 55 9.97 5.22 -2.35
N LYS A 56 9.41 6.38 -2.71
CA LYS A 56 8.30 6.45 -3.66
C LYS A 56 8.78 5.97 -5.04
N PRO A 57 8.02 5.12 -5.75
CA PRO A 57 8.30 4.85 -7.16
C PRO A 57 8.35 6.17 -7.97
N PRO A 58 9.41 6.44 -8.75
CA PRO A 58 9.57 7.71 -9.45
C PRO A 58 8.52 7.91 -10.55
N GLU A 59 7.94 6.84 -11.08
CA GLU A 59 6.92 6.88 -12.12
C GLU A 59 5.53 7.28 -11.60
N LEU A 60 5.32 7.26 -10.29
CA LEU A 60 4.04 7.61 -9.67
C LEU A 60 4.07 9.03 -9.12
N SER A 61 2.98 9.77 -9.34
CA SER A 61 2.71 10.99 -8.58
C SER A 61 2.53 10.68 -7.09
N HIS A 62 2.66 11.70 -6.23
CA HIS A 62 2.38 11.52 -4.80
C HIS A 62 0.94 11.06 -4.54
N LEU A 63 -0.03 11.53 -5.33
CA LEU A 63 -1.44 11.12 -5.19
C LEU A 63 -1.62 9.63 -5.49
N GLU A 64 -1.05 9.14 -6.58
CA GLU A 64 -1.10 7.71 -6.94
C GLU A 64 -0.38 6.85 -5.91
N ALA A 65 0.82 7.25 -5.50
CA ALA A 65 1.58 6.53 -4.47
C ALA A 65 0.83 6.46 -3.14
N ALA A 66 0.25 7.58 -2.67
CA ALA A 66 -0.54 7.61 -1.45
C ALA A 66 -1.81 6.74 -1.55
N SER A 67 -2.33 6.44 -2.75
CA SER A 67 -3.47 5.53 -2.89
C SER A 67 -3.13 4.04 -2.75
N LEU A 68 -1.83 3.70 -2.66
CA LEU A 68 -1.33 2.33 -2.83
C LEU A 68 -0.66 1.75 -1.59
N THR A 69 -0.21 2.56 -0.63
CA THR A 69 0.61 2.09 0.49
C THR A 69 -0.07 1.00 1.33
N LEU A 70 -1.24 1.30 1.90
CA LEU A 70 -1.96 0.39 2.79
C LEU A 70 -2.51 -0.81 2.02
N VAL A 71 -3.14 -0.56 0.87
CA VAL A 71 -3.74 -1.63 0.07
C VAL A 71 -2.69 -2.56 -0.52
N GLY A 72 -1.53 -2.03 -0.93
CA GLY A 72 -0.40 -2.79 -1.44
C GLY A 72 0.24 -3.65 -0.37
N GLY A 73 0.52 -3.08 0.82
CA GLY A 73 1.01 -3.84 1.96
C GLY A 73 0.05 -4.95 2.39
N THR A 74 -1.26 -4.66 2.41
CA THR A 74 -2.30 -5.65 2.72
C THR A 74 -2.33 -6.78 1.70
N ALA A 75 -2.24 -6.46 0.40
CA ALA A 75 -2.20 -7.46 -0.66
C ALA A 75 -0.96 -8.36 -0.56
N TRP A 76 0.21 -7.77 -0.30
CA TRP A 76 1.47 -8.50 -0.15
C TRP A 76 1.47 -9.43 1.06
N GLU A 77 1.05 -8.93 2.22
CA GLU A 77 0.90 -9.73 3.44
C GLU A 77 -0.02 -10.94 3.20
N ALA A 78 -1.17 -10.73 2.55
CA ALA A 78 -2.12 -11.79 2.27
C ALA A 78 -1.56 -12.85 1.31
N LEU A 79 -1.01 -12.43 0.16
CA LEU A 79 -0.60 -13.35 -0.89
C LEU A 79 0.76 -14.00 -0.62
N VAL A 80 1.74 -13.23 -0.16
CA VAL A 80 3.14 -13.67 -0.06
C VAL A 80 3.45 -14.19 1.32
N VAL A 81 3.16 -13.41 2.37
CA VAL A 81 3.56 -13.75 3.74
C VAL A 81 2.68 -14.86 4.31
N ARG A 82 1.35 -14.77 4.12
CA ARG A 82 0.39 -15.70 4.72
C ARG A 82 0.04 -16.87 3.82
N ALA A 83 -0.41 -16.59 2.60
CA ALA A 83 -0.84 -17.65 1.69
C ALA A 83 0.35 -18.39 1.04
N GLY A 84 1.48 -17.71 0.86
CA GLY A 84 2.64 -18.28 0.15
C GLY A 84 2.30 -18.67 -1.29
N LEU A 85 1.52 -17.84 -1.99
CA LEU A 85 1.00 -18.09 -3.33
C LEU A 85 2.10 -18.45 -4.32
N ARG A 86 1.89 -19.51 -5.10
CA ARG A 86 2.84 -20.04 -6.08
C ARG A 86 2.33 -19.88 -7.51
N VAL A 87 3.28 -19.90 -8.44
CA VAL A 87 3.01 -19.87 -9.89
C VAL A 87 2.06 -21.01 -10.26
N GLY A 88 1.03 -20.71 -11.04
CA GLY A 88 0.05 -21.68 -11.54
C GLY A 88 -1.08 -22.02 -10.57
N GLU A 89 -1.02 -21.58 -9.32
CA GLU A 89 -2.14 -21.74 -8.38
C GLU A 89 -3.34 -20.87 -8.79
N SER A 90 -4.53 -21.25 -8.30
CA SER A 90 -5.76 -20.50 -8.55
C SER A 90 -6.26 -19.85 -7.27
N ILE A 91 -6.71 -18.59 -7.34
CA ILE A 91 -7.27 -17.85 -6.21
C ILE A 91 -8.63 -17.23 -6.53
N LEU A 92 -9.47 -17.07 -5.50
CA LEU A 92 -10.71 -16.29 -5.56
C LEU A 92 -10.56 -15.01 -4.73
N VAL A 93 -10.71 -13.86 -5.38
CA VAL A 93 -10.72 -12.54 -4.74
C VAL A 93 -12.16 -12.09 -4.56
N HIS A 94 -12.59 -11.87 -3.33
CA HIS A 94 -13.91 -11.29 -3.08
C HIS A 94 -13.87 -9.77 -3.19
N GLY A 95 -14.73 -9.19 -4.02
CA GLY A 95 -14.80 -7.73 -4.18
C GLY A 95 -13.62 -7.15 -4.97
N GLY A 96 -13.26 -7.77 -6.11
CA GLY A 96 -12.08 -7.41 -6.90
C GLY A 96 -12.00 -5.97 -7.40
N ALA A 97 -13.12 -5.26 -7.47
CA ALA A 97 -13.15 -3.84 -7.84
C ALA A 97 -13.00 -2.88 -6.64
N GLY A 98 -12.79 -3.41 -5.43
CA GLY A 98 -12.53 -2.62 -4.23
C GLY A 98 -11.07 -2.21 -4.08
N GLY A 99 -10.79 -1.40 -3.05
CA GLY A 99 -9.46 -0.86 -2.76
C GLY A 99 -8.36 -1.94 -2.68
N VAL A 100 -8.55 -2.99 -1.89
CA VAL A 100 -7.56 -4.09 -1.80
C VAL A 100 -7.70 -5.06 -2.99
N GLY A 101 -8.93 -5.36 -3.40
CA GLY A 101 -9.21 -6.39 -4.40
C GLY A 101 -8.50 -6.14 -5.73
N HIS A 102 -8.50 -4.90 -6.23
CA HIS A 102 -7.91 -4.60 -7.54
C HIS A 102 -6.39 -4.71 -7.52
N VAL A 103 -5.75 -4.44 -6.38
CA VAL A 103 -4.30 -4.60 -6.19
C VAL A 103 -3.93 -6.07 -6.06
N VAL A 104 -4.70 -6.84 -5.28
CA VAL A 104 -4.52 -8.31 -5.14
C VAL A 104 -4.59 -9.00 -6.49
N ILE A 105 -5.57 -8.65 -7.34
CA ILE A 105 -5.72 -9.25 -8.67
C ILE A 105 -4.48 -8.98 -9.53
N GLN A 106 -4.01 -7.73 -9.57
CA GLN A 106 -2.84 -7.36 -10.36
C GLN A 106 -1.58 -8.08 -9.87
N LEU A 107 -1.35 -8.10 -8.55
CA LEU A 107 -0.19 -8.76 -7.95
C LEU A 107 -0.21 -10.27 -8.18
N ALA A 108 -1.35 -10.94 -7.97
CA ALA A 108 -1.50 -12.37 -8.21
C ALA A 108 -1.29 -12.75 -9.68
N LYS A 109 -1.82 -11.96 -10.62
CA LYS A 109 -1.57 -12.15 -12.06
C LYS A 109 -0.07 -12.00 -12.38
N ALA A 110 0.59 -10.97 -11.83
CA ALA A 110 2.03 -10.76 -12.02
C ALA A 110 2.89 -11.90 -11.42
N MET A 111 2.42 -12.56 -10.36
CA MET A 111 3.02 -13.76 -9.77
C MET A 111 2.75 -15.05 -10.56
N GLY A 112 1.97 -14.99 -11.65
CA GLY A 112 1.64 -16.14 -12.49
C GLY A 112 0.51 -17.03 -11.95
N ALA A 113 -0.33 -16.51 -11.06
CA ALA A 113 -1.52 -17.21 -10.58
C ALA A 113 -2.73 -16.98 -11.50
N ARG A 114 -3.67 -17.92 -11.48
CA ARG A 114 -4.99 -17.78 -12.12
C ARG A 114 -5.97 -17.14 -11.14
N VAL A 115 -6.56 -16.01 -11.54
CA VAL A 115 -7.39 -15.21 -10.65
C VAL A 115 -8.87 -15.28 -11.05
N PHE A 116 -9.74 -15.56 -10.08
CA PHE A 116 -11.18 -15.41 -10.16
C PHE A 116 -11.59 -14.29 -9.20
N THR A 117 -12.65 -13.54 -9.53
CA THR A 117 -13.13 -12.49 -8.63
C THR A 117 -14.64 -12.35 -8.61
N THR A 118 -15.20 -11.97 -7.47
CA THR A 118 -16.57 -11.48 -7.37
C THR A 118 -16.59 -9.95 -7.46
N VAL A 119 -17.55 -9.40 -8.20
CA VAL A 119 -17.78 -7.96 -8.32
C VAL A 119 -19.27 -7.67 -8.49
N ARG A 120 -19.68 -6.42 -8.26
CA ARG A 120 -21.01 -5.93 -8.68
C ARG A 120 -21.05 -5.82 -10.21
N GLU A 121 -22.25 -5.93 -10.79
CA GLU A 121 -22.47 -5.82 -12.24
C GLU A 121 -21.83 -4.55 -12.84
N ALA A 122 -22.00 -3.40 -12.18
CA ALA A 122 -21.42 -2.12 -12.61
C ALA A 122 -19.89 -2.13 -12.75
N ASN A 123 -19.19 -3.11 -12.16
CA ASN A 123 -17.74 -3.23 -12.19
C ASN A 123 -17.24 -4.37 -13.09
N PHE A 124 -18.09 -4.96 -13.92
CA PHE A 124 -17.70 -6.08 -14.78
C PHE A 124 -16.60 -5.70 -15.77
N GLU A 125 -16.74 -4.55 -16.45
CA GLU A 125 -15.73 -4.07 -17.40
C GLU A 125 -14.40 -3.73 -16.71
N PHE A 126 -14.44 -3.15 -15.50
CA PHE A 126 -13.24 -2.87 -14.73
C PHE A 126 -12.48 -4.15 -14.33
N ALA A 127 -13.21 -5.22 -13.99
CA ALA A 127 -12.61 -6.46 -13.49
C ALA A 127 -12.10 -7.41 -14.59
N ARG A 128 -12.33 -7.07 -15.86
CA ARG A 128 -12.07 -7.94 -17.01
C ARG A 128 -10.60 -7.98 -17.41
#